data_AF-A0A7Y3RQ44-F1
#
_entry.id   AF-A0A7Y3RQ44-F1
#
_cell.length_a   1.000
_cell.length_b   1.000
_cell.length_c   1.000
_cell.angle_alpha   90.00
_cell.angle_beta   90.00
_cell.angle_gamma   90.00
#
_symmetry.space_group_name_H-M   'P 1'
#
loop_
_entity.id
_entity.type
_entity.pdbx_description
1 polymer ?
#
loop_
_entity_poly.entity_id
_entity_poly.type
_entity_poly.pdbx_seq_one_letter_code
_entity_poly.pdbx_strand_id
1 'polypeptide(L)'
;MEQLLYVFSLGFSGSDATRAIILLLIGALFVTNKFPAWKVTVILLIIDQAWPYVQMLREGDGHKGVEIALRGQAMHWQDVLAGFLVRAAGFYVFIRGTFSLRRKLHNAMPDEGGGKLLPF
;
A
#
# COMPACT_ATOMS: atom_id res chain seq x y z
N MET A 1 -24.48 2.22 5.08
CA MET A 1 -23.33 3.13 4.89
C MET A 1 -22.37 3.10 6.07
N GLU A 2 -22.85 3.01 7.32
CA GLU A 2 -22.01 2.98 8.52
C GLU A 2 -21.00 1.83 8.57
N GLN A 3 -21.37 0.63 8.13
CA GLN A 3 -20.45 -0.52 8.09
C GLN A 3 -19.27 -0.30 7.13
N LEU A 4 -19.48 0.45 6.04
CA LEU A 4 -18.44 0.73 5.06
C LEU A 4 -17.46 1.79 5.58
N LEU A 5 -17.99 2.81 6.27
CA LEU A 5 -17.20 3.80 7.01
C LEU A 5 -16.42 3.15 8.16
N TYR A 6 -17.02 2.20 8.87
CA TYR A 6 -16.35 1.43 9.93
C TYR A 6 -15.17 0.64 9.35
N VAL A 7 -15.38 -0.11 8.27
CA VAL A 7 -14.29 -0.87 7.60
C VAL A 7 -13.21 0.05 7.05
N PHE A 8 -13.56 1.22 6.49
CA PHE A 8 -12.58 2.23 6.08
C PHE A 8 -11.80 2.78 7.27
N SER A 9 -12.47 3.07 8.40
CA SER A 9 -11.81 3.55 9.61
C SER A 9 -10.91 2.48 10.24
N LEU A 10 -11.28 1.20 10.12
CA LEU A 10 -10.47 0.06 10.56
C LEU A 10 -9.23 -0.11 9.67
N GLY A 11 -9.41 0.06 8.36
CA GLY A 11 -8.34 0.01 7.36
C GLY A 11 -7.38 1.21 7.39
N PHE A 12 -7.76 2.34 7.98
CA PHE A 12 -6.98 3.58 8.04
C PHE A 12 -6.96 4.21 9.45
N SER A 13 -6.89 3.39 10.51
CA SER A 13 -6.82 3.88 11.89
C SER A 13 -5.43 4.44 12.22
N GLY A 14 -5.34 5.73 12.58
CA GLY A 14 -4.18 6.34 13.24
C GLY A 14 -2.84 6.17 12.50
N SER A 15 -1.82 5.63 13.19
CA SER A 15 -0.45 5.46 12.67
C SER A 15 -0.36 4.59 11.41
N ASP A 16 -1.33 3.71 11.18
CA ASP A 16 -1.41 2.89 9.97
C ASP A 16 -1.73 3.71 8.73
N ALA A 17 -2.53 4.78 8.83
CA ALA A 17 -2.88 5.63 7.70
C ALA A 17 -1.68 6.43 7.19
N THR A 18 -0.91 7.04 8.09
CA THR A 18 0.30 7.79 7.73
C THR A 18 1.33 6.86 7.08
N ARG A 19 1.52 5.66 7.63
CA ARG A 19 2.42 4.65 7.03
C ARG A 19 1.94 4.24 5.64
N ALA A 20 0.66 3.95 5.49
CA ALA A 20 0.05 3.61 4.20
C ALA A 20 0.28 4.72 3.16
N ILE A 21 0.14 6.00 3.53
CA ILE A 21 0.41 7.14 2.65
C ILE A 21 1.90 7.20 2.25
N ILE A 22 2.82 7.01 3.19
CA ILE A 22 4.26 6.99 2.89
C ILE A 22 4.61 5.85 1.94
N LEU A 23 4.09 4.64 2.21
CA LEU A 23 4.28 3.47 1.35
C LEU A 23 3.71 3.71 -0.05
N LEU A 24 2.54 4.35 -0.16
CA LEU A 24 1.94 4.73 -1.43
C LEU A 24 2.81 5.71 -2.23
N LEU A 25 3.35 6.74 -1.57
CA LEU A 25 4.22 7.72 -2.21
C LEU A 25 5.50 7.06 -2.72
N ILE A 26 6.13 6.22 -1.89
CA ILE A 26 7.35 5.48 -2.26
C ILE A 26 7.03 4.51 -3.41
N GLY A 27 5.97 3.71 -3.28
CA GLY A 27 5.56 2.75 -4.32
C GLY A 27 5.27 3.39 -5.66
N ALA A 28 4.64 4.55 -5.67
CA ALA A 28 4.37 5.31 -6.89
C ALA A 28 5.66 5.70 -7.66
N LEU A 29 6.81 5.80 -6.99
CA LEU A 29 8.10 6.04 -7.64
C LEU A 29 8.64 4.80 -8.36
N PHE A 30 8.36 3.60 -7.85
CA PHE A 30 8.88 2.33 -8.38
C PHE A 30 8.02 1.73 -9.50
N VAL A 31 6.82 2.28 -9.76
CA VAL A 31 5.99 1.81 -10.88
C VAL A 31 6.61 2.18 -12.21
N THR A 32 6.88 1.15 -13.01
CA THR A 32 7.39 1.28 -14.38
C THR A 32 6.69 0.25 -15.28
N ASN A 33 6.92 0.30 -16.60
CA ASN A 33 6.39 -0.73 -17.51
C ASN A 33 6.92 -2.14 -17.16
N LYS A 34 8.17 -2.24 -16.68
CA LYS A 34 8.78 -3.51 -16.24
C LYS A 34 8.32 -3.94 -14.85
N PHE A 35 7.94 -2.97 -14.01
CA PHE A 35 7.46 -3.19 -12.64
C PHE A 35 6.00 -2.72 -12.51
N PRO A 36 5.05 -3.55 -12.97
CA PRO A 36 3.65 -3.15 -13.05
C PRO A 36 3.05 -2.87 -11.68
N ALA A 37 2.06 -1.98 -11.65
CA ALA A 37 1.39 -1.50 -10.43
C ALA A 37 0.94 -2.62 -9.48
N TRP A 38 0.48 -3.77 -10.02
CA TRP A 38 0.04 -4.89 -9.19
C TRP A 38 1.20 -5.53 -8.39
N LYS A 39 2.40 -5.65 -8.96
CA LYS A 39 3.58 -6.19 -8.25
C LYS A 39 4.00 -5.26 -7.13
N VAL A 40 4.05 -3.96 -7.41
CA VAL A 40 4.35 -2.92 -6.41
C VAL A 40 3.31 -2.97 -5.28
N THR A 41 2.02 -3.10 -5.63
CA THR A 41 0.92 -3.21 -4.66
C THR A 41 1.12 -4.41 -3.73
N VAL A 42 1.43 -5.59 -4.27
CA VAL A 42 1.65 -6.80 -3.46
C VAL A 42 2.84 -6.62 -2.52
N ILE A 43 3.95 -6.06 -3.00
CA ILE A 43 5.13 -5.81 -2.16
C ILE A 43 4.80 -4.86 -1.02
N LEU A 44 4.10 -3.76 -1.32
CA LEU A 44 3.71 -2.79 -0.29
C LEU A 44 2.73 -3.37 0.72
N LEU A 45 1.81 -4.23 0.31
CA LEU A 45 0.92 -4.94 1.23
C LEU A 45 1.69 -5.84 2.18
N ILE A 46 2.68 -6.58 1.68
CA ILE A 46 3.52 -7.44 2.53
C ILE A 46 4.28 -6.59 3.54
N ILE A 47 4.89 -5.48 3.11
CA ILE A 47 5.61 -4.57 4.00
C ILE A 47 4.66 -4.00 5.05
N ASP A 48 3.48 -3.53 4.63
CA ASP A 48 2.49 -2.94 5.53
C ASP A 48 1.98 -3.94 6.57
N GLN A 49 1.76 -5.19 6.18
CA GLN A 49 1.26 -6.24 7.07
C GLN A 49 2.35 -6.80 7.98
N ALA A 50 3.61 -6.82 7.55
CA ALA A 50 4.74 -7.23 8.37
C ALA A 50 5.14 -6.17 9.40
N TRP A 51 4.90 -4.89 9.12
CA TRP A 51 5.37 -3.77 9.93
C TRP A 51 4.97 -3.82 11.41
N PRO A 52 3.71 -4.13 11.80
CA PRO A 52 3.32 -4.20 13.20
C PRO A 52 4.12 -5.26 13.96
N TYR A 53 4.38 -6.42 13.37
CA TYR A 53 5.15 -7.49 14.00
C TYR A 53 6.62 -7.13 14.16
N VAL A 54 7.20 -6.42 13.18
CA VAL A 54 8.56 -5.90 13.28
C VAL A 54 8.68 -4.89 14.43
N GLN A 55 7.68 -4.03 14.62
CA GLN A 55 7.65 -3.08 15.72
C GLN A 55 7.51 -3.77 17.08
N MET A 56 6.63 -4.76 17.21
CA MET A 56 6.50 -5.55 18.45
C MET A 56 7.81 -6.27 18.80
N LEU A 57 8.50 -6.84 17.81
CA LEU A 57 9.81 -7.45 18.04
C LEU A 57 10.86 -6.42 18.46
N ARG A 58 10.83 -5.22 17.88
CA ARG A 58 11.78 -4.13 18.19
C ARG A 58 11.55 -3.52 19.56
N GLU A 59 10.30 -3.42 20.01
CA GLU A 59 9.90 -2.89 21.32
C GLU A 59 10.17 -3.87 22.47
N GLY A 60 10.63 -5.09 22.15
CA GLY A 60 11.03 -6.08 23.15
C GLY A 60 9.88 -6.95 23.66
N ASP A 61 8.70 -6.88 23.05
CA ASP A 61 7.51 -7.67 23.40
C ASP A 61 7.70 -9.20 23.17
N GLY A 62 8.84 -9.58 22.60
CA GLY A 62 9.27 -10.95 22.41
C GLY A 62 8.36 -11.76 21.50
N HIS A 63 8.68 -13.04 21.32
CA HIS A 63 7.89 -13.94 20.49
C HIS A 63 6.46 -14.16 21.02
N LYS A 64 6.25 -13.99 22.33
CA LYS A 64 4.93 -14.18 22.97
C LYS A 64 3.94 -13.07 22.62
N GLY A 65 4.38 -11.81 22.54
CA GLY A 65 3.52 -10.70 22.12
C GLY A 65 3.03 -10.86 20.68
N VAL A 66 3.93 -11.30 19.79
CA VAL A 66 3.59 -11.62 18.39
C VAL A 66 2.60 -12.78 18.29
N GLU A 67 2.79 -13.84 19.07
CA GLU A 67 1.87 -14.99 19.08
C GLU A 67 0.46 -14.60 19.54
N ILE A 68 0.35 -13.77 20.58
CA ILE A 68 -0.94 -13.26 21.07
C ILE A 68 -1.62 -12.39 20.01
N ALA A 69 -0.88 -11.50 19.35
CA ALA A 69 -1.41 -10.67 18.27
C ALA A 69 -1.92 -11.50 17.08
N LEU A 70 -1.18 -12.55 16.68
CA LEU A 70 -1.60 -13.49 15.64
C LEU A 70 -2.88 -14.24 16.03
N ARG A 71 -2.98 -14.72 17.27
CA ARG A 71 -4.19 -15.37 17.78
C ARG A 71 -5.39 -14.43 17.80
N GLY A 72 -5.20 -13.17 18.20
CA GLY A 72 -6.24 -12.14 18.15
C GLY A 72 -6.73 -11.88 16.72
N GLN A 73 -5.81 -11.81 15.76
CA GLN A 73 -6.15 -11.71 14.33
C GLN A 73 -6.97 -12.91 13.84
N ALA A 74 -6.64 -14.13 14.27
CA ALA A 74 -7.35 -15.33 13.88
C ALA A 74 -8.80 -15.35 14.40
N MET A 75 -9.04 -14.79 15.60
CA MET A 75 -10.40 -14.67 16.15
C MET A 75 -11.26 -13.67 15.37
N HIS A 76 -10.67 -12.61 14.81
CA HIS A 76 -11.34 -11.58 14.02
C HIS A 76 -10.99 -11.63 12.53
N TRP A 77 -10.83 -12.84 11.99
CA TRP A 77 -10.30 -13.04 10.63
C TRP A 77 -11.13 -12.36 9.54
N GLN A 78 -12.44 -12.22 9.73
CA GLN A 78 -13.34 -11.55 8.77
C GLN A 78 -13.07 -10.05 8.67
N ASP A 79 -12.94 -9.38 9.82
CA ASP A 79 -12.64 -7.94 9.88
C ASP A 79 -11.25 -7.64 9.33
N VAL A 80 -10.29 -8.51 9.64
CA VAL A 80 -8.91 -8.45 9.14
C VAL A 80 -8.88 -8.63 7.62
N LEU A 81 -9.63 -9.61 7.10
CA LEU A 81 -9.73 -9.85 5.65
C LEU A 81 -10.40 -8.67 4.93
N ALA A 82 -11.48 -8.12 5.49
CA ALA A 82 -12.15 -6.95 4.93
C ALA A 82 -11.21 -5.73 4.90
N GLY A 83 -10.50 -5.46 6.00
CA GLY A 83 -9.49 -4.40 6.07
C GLY A 83 -8.36 -4.62 5.05
N PHE A 84 -7.87 -5.85 4.92
CA PHE A 84 -6.83 -6.21 3.95
C PHE A 84 -7.29 -5.96 2.51
N LEU A 85 -8.50 -6.38 2.13
CA LEU A 85 -9.04 -6.19 0.79
C LEU A 85 -9.23 -4.70 0.46
N VAL A 86 -9.76 -3.91 1.41
CA VAL A 86 -9.91 -2.46 1.23
C VAL A 86 -8.55 -1.78 1.08
N ARG A 87 -7.55 -2.17 1.89
CA ARG A 87 -6.21 -1.62 1.83
C ARG A 87 -5.49 -1.99 0.52
N ALA A 88 -5.66 -3.24 0.06
CA ALA A 88 -5.16 -3.71 -1.24
C ALA A 88 -5.78 -2.95 -2.41
N ALA A 89 -7.09 -2.74 -2.39
CA ALA A 89 -7.78 -1.95 -3.40
C ALA A 89 -7.31 -0.49 -3.38
N GLY A 90 -7.17 0.12 -2.19
CA GLY A 90 -6.66 1.48 -2.03
C GLY A 90 -5.25 1.64 -2.59
N PHE A 91 -4.35 0.72 -2.26
CA PHE A 91 -2.98 0.72 -2.80
C PHE A 91 -2.97 0.58 -4.31
N TYR A 92 -3.70 -0.38 -4.85
CA TYR A 92 -3.75 -0.60 -6.29
C TYR A 92 -4.27 0.62 -7.05
N VAL A 93 -5.40 1.18 -6.60
CA VAL A 93 -6.05 2.34 -7.25
C VAL A 93 -5.13 3.56 -7.21
N PHE A 94 -4.50 3.83 -6.07
CA PHE A 94 -3.60 4.98 -5.94
C PHE A 94 -2.36 4.83 -6.82
N ILE A 95 -1.69 3.67 -6.78
CA ILE A 95 -0.48 3.37 -7.55
C ILE A 95 -0.76 3.43 -9.06
N ARG A 96 -1.90 2.86 -9.48
CA ARG A 96 -2.33 2.93 -10.89
C ARG A 96 -2.73 4.35 -11.28
N GLY A 97 -3.37 5.09 -10.38
CA GLY A 97 -3.77 6.48 -10.56
C GLY A 97 -2.56 7.39 -10.77
N THR A 98 -1.55 7.32 -9.91
CA THR A 98 -0.31 8.11 -10.02
C THR A 98 0.48 7.76 -11.27
N PHE A 99 0.58 6.47 -11.63
CA PHE A 99 1.21 6.07 -12.89
C PHE A 99 0.47 6.62 -14.11
N SER A 100 -0.86 6.55 -14.12
CA SER A 100 -1.68 7.07 -15.22
C SER A 100 -1.58 8.59 -15.33
N LEU A 101 -1.55 9.29 -14.19
CA LEU A 101 -1.36 10.74 -14.13
C LEU A 101 0.02 11.13 -14.65
N ARG A 102 1.09 10.43 -14.22
CA ARG A 102 2.46 10.67 -14.69
C ARG A 102 2.56 10.49 -16.21
N ARG A 103 1.95 9.43 -16.76
CA ARG A 103 1.93 9.19 -18.20
C ARG A 103 1.17 10.27 -18.96
N LYS A 104 0.03 10.74 -18.42
CA LYS A 104 -0.73 11.85 -19.02
C LYS A 104 0.05 13.17 -18.99
N LEU A 105 0.70 13.50 -17.86
CA LEU A 105 1.53 14.70 -17.74
C LEU A 105 2.71 14.66 -18.71
N HIS A 106 3.40 13.52 -18.82
CA HIS A 106 4.50 13.34 -19.77
C HIS A 106 4.04 13.45 -21.24
N ASN A 107 2.87 12.92 -21.57
CA ASN A 107 2.32 13.02 -22.93
C ASN A 107 1.72 14.41 -23.25
N ALA A 108 1.43 15.22 -22.23
CA ALA A 108 0.88 16.56 -22.38
C ALA A 108 1.97 17.64 -22.48
N MET A 109 3.22 17.32 -22.13
CA MET A 109 4.36 18.19 -22.42
C MET A 109 4.71 18.06 -23.91
N PRO A 110 4.61 19.15 -24.71
CA PRO A 110 5.09 19.15 -26.08
C PRO A 110 6.60 18.88 -26.08
N ASP A 111 7.07 18.03 -26.99
CA ASP A 111 8.50 17.86 -27.29
C ASP A 111 9.05 19.21 -27.82
N GLU A 112 9.52 20.07 -26.93
CA GLU A 112 10.43 21.15 -27.30
C GLU A 112 11.82 20.54 -27.50
N GLY A 113 12.02 19.92 -28.67
CA GLY A 113 13.35 19.55 -29.15
C GLY A 113 13.46 18.09 -29.60
N GLY A 114 13.40 17.91 -30.92
CA GLY A 114 13.61 16.62 -31.57
C GLY A 114 14.88 15.93 -31.10
N GLY A 115 14.70 14.76 -30.47
CA GLY A 115 15.81 13.92 -30.06
C GLY A 115 15.29 12.63 -29.47
N LYS A 116 15.15 11.60 -30.32
CA LYS A 116 14.95 10.17 -30.00
C LYS A 116 14.99 9.87 -28.48
N LEU A 117 13.83 9.73 -27.85
CA LEU A 117 13.76 9.23 -26.47
C LEU A 117 13.63 7.70 -26.47
N LEU A 118 14.60 7.09 -25.80
CA LEU A 118 14.82 5.64 -25.64
C LEU A 118 13.62 4.93 -25.00
N PRO A 119 13.39 3.64 -25.31
CA PRO A 119 12.37 2.84 -24.66
C PRO A 119 12.80 2.48 -23.23
N PHE A 120 12.04 2.92 -22.22
CA PHE A 120 12.12 2.44 -20.84
C PHE A 120 10.94 1.51 -20.49
#